data_AF-A0A2V1B614-F1
#
_entry.id   AF-A0A2V1B614-F1
#
_cell.length_a   1.000
_cell.length_b   1.000
_cell.length_c   1.000
_cell.angle_alpha   90.00
_cell.angle_beta   90.00
_cell.angle_gamma   90.00
#
_symmetry.space_group_name_H-M   'P 1'
#
loop_
_entity.id
_entity.type
_entity.pdbx_description
1 polymer ?
#
loop_
_entity_poly.entity_id
_entity_poly.type
_entity_poly.pdbx_seq_one_letter_code
_entity_poly.pdbx_strand_id
1 'polypeptide(L)'
;GYKIYGIADHGYIYNWIWSSRAKGLQALFKHPQLTPTGSLVRSLVLSLPRQRLAVYLDNYFTSIPLFQELRKCGYGAVGTTRPHSQLPTNFKVLKTRYANALAWNTLIAKVVENTLCLAWQDNNIVLAL
;
A
#
# COMPACT_ATOMS: atom_id res chain seq x y z
N GLY A 1 0.50 -17.94 17.40
CA GLY A 1 1.38 -18.04 16.22
C GLY A 1 2.13 -16.74 16.00
N TYR A 2 3.27 -16.83 15.32
CA TYR A 2 4.03 -15.67 14.84
C TYR A 2 3.62 -15.35 13.40
N LYS A 3 3.61 -14.06 13.05
CA LYS A 3 3.35 -13.59 11.68
C LYS A 3 4.61 -12.93 11.16
N ILE A 4 5.06 -13.33 9.97
CA ILE A 4 6.24 -12.82 9.29
C ILE A 4 5.80 -11.89 8.16
N TYR A 5 6.48 -10.76 8.04
CA TYR A 5 6.37 -9.80 6.95
C TYR A 5 7.72 -9.75 6.24
N GLY A 6 7.75 -10.20 4.98
CA GLY A 6 8.98 -10.24 4.18
C GLY A 6 8.91 -9.27 3.02
N ILE A 7 10.07 -8.78 2.61
CA ILE A 7 10.27 -8.18 1.29
C ILE A 7 11.10 -9.14 0.46
N ALA A 8 10.60 -9.47 -0.73
CA ALA A 8 11.11 -10.56 -1.53
C ALA A 8 11.05 -10.23 -3.02
N ASP A 9 11.90 -10.90 -3.79
CA ASP A 9 11.90 -10.87 -5.25
C ASP A 9 12.32 -12.25 -5.77
N HIS A 10 11.67 -12.76 -6.83
CA HIS A 10 11.99 -14.04 -7.48
C HIS A 10 12.23 -15.23 -6.52
N GLY A 11 11.44 -15.33 -5.44
CA GLY A 11 11.55 -16.40 -4.45
C GLY A 11 12.62 -16.19 -3.37
N TYR A 12 13.37 -15.10 -3.43
CA TYR A 12 14.37 -14.73 -2.42
C TYR A 12 13.84 -13.66 -1.46
N ILE A 13 13.98 -13.87 -0.15
CA ILE A 13 13.61 -12.90 0.88
C ILE A 13 14.85 -12.08 1.24
N TYR A 14 14.84 -10.78 0.95
CA TYR A 14 15.95 -9.88 1.31
C TYR A 14 15.96 -9.54 2.79
N ASN A 15 14.77 -9.29 3.35
CA ASN A 15 14.62 -8.98 4.75
C ASN A 15 13.22 -9.35 5.23
N TRP A 16 13.08 -9.54 6.54
CA TRP A 16 11.82 -9.86 7.17
C TRP A 16 11.75 -9.32 8.59
N ILE A 17 10.53 -9.01 9.01
CA ILE A 17 10.19 -8.60 10.37
C ILE A 17 9.06 -9.50 10.84
N TRP A 18 9.04 -9.83 12.13
CA TRP A 18 7.99 -10.65 12.72
C TRP A 18 7.14 -9.88 13.72
N SER A 19 5.94 -10.40 13.96
CA SER A 19 5.03 -9.95 15.01
C SER A 19 4.39 -11.16 15.70
N SER A 20 3.90 -10.95 16.91
CA SER A 20 3.08 -11.94 17.63
C SER A 20 1.87 -11.26 18.25
N ARG A 21 0.85 -12.03 18.65
CA ARG A 21 -0.30 -11.45 19.38
C ARG A 21 0.10 -10.79 20.69
N ALA A 22 1.09 -11.35 21.40
CA ALA A 22 1.52 -10.85 22.71
C ALA A 22 2.42 -9.60 22.61
N LYS A 23 3.32 -9.54 21.62
CA LYS A 23 4.28 -8.43 21.48
C LYS A 23 3.88 -7.42 20.41
N GLY A 24 2.84 -7.70 19.65
CA GLY A 24 2.45 -6.91 18.50
C GLY A 24 3.58 -6.79 17.48
N LEU A 25 3.53 -5.68 16.75
CA LEU A 25 4.58 -5.23 15.84
C LEU A 25 5.61 -4.48 16.69
N GLN A 26 6.84 -5.00 16.81
CA GLN A 26 7.82 -4.39 17.70
C GLN A 26 8.07 -2.92 17.31
N ALA A 27 8.16 -2.05 18.32
CA ALA A 27 8.17 -0.59 18.19
C ALA A 27 9.39 0.02 17.49
N LEU A 28 10.28 -0.80 16.93
CA LEU A 28 11.60 -0.41 16.42
C LEU A 28 11.57 0.50 15.18
N PHE A 29 10.41 0.71 14.55
CA PHE A 29 10.35 1.35 13.23
C PHE A 29 9.40 2.54 13.13
N LYS A 30 9.02 3.21 14.23
CA LYS A 30 8.01 4.29 14.16
C LYS A 30 8.51 5.49 13.35
N HIS A 31 7.86 5.74 12.22
CA HIS A 31 7.96 7.00 11.49
C HIS A 31 6.82 7.93 11.94
N PRO A 32 7.07 9.22 12.27
CA PRO A 32 6.07 10.10 12.88
C PRO A 32 4.77 10.25 12.08
N GLN A 33 4.86 10.18 10.75
CA GLN A 33 3.73 10.38 9.84
C GLN A 33 3.10 9.08 9.31
N LEU A 34 3.61 7.91 9.72
CA LEU A 34 3.10 6.62 9.24
C LEU A 34 2.47 5.81 10.36
N THR A 35 1.50 4.98 9.99
CA THR A 35 0.98 3.93 10.87
C THR A 35 2.09 2.93 11.22
N PRO A 36 1.95 2.12 12.28
CA PRO A 36 2.90 1.05 12.59
C PRO A 36 3.14 0.09 11.42
N THR A 37 2.10 -0.20 10.63
CA THR A 37 2.20 -1.02 9.43
C THR A 37 2.99 -0.31 8.33
N GLY A 38 2.70 0.96 8.02
CA GLY A 38 3.44 1.72 7.01
C GLY A 38 4.91 1.92 7.40
N SER A 39 5.16 2.15 8.68
CA SER A 39 6.48 2.18 9.31
C SER A 39 7.28 0.90 9.08
N LEU A 40 6.65 -0.26 9.25
CA LEU A 40 7.26 -1.56 8.92
C LEU A 40 7.58 -1.69 7.44
N VAL A 41 6.65 -1.32 6.56
CA VAL A 41 6.86 -1.42 5.11
C VAL A 41 8.05 -0.55 4.71
N ARG A 42 8.09 0.70 5.19
CA ARG A 42 9.22 1.60 4.98
C ARG A 42 10.54 0.98 5.42
N SER A 43 10.60 0.38 6.60
CA SER A 43 11.81 -0.29 7.11
C SER A 43 12.28 -1.42 6.19
N LEU A 44 11.36 -2.28 5.75
CA LEU A 44 11.66 -3.37 4.82
C LEU A 44 12.17 -2.83 3.48
N VAL A 45 11.50 -1.83 2.90
CA VAL A 45 11.89 -1.23 1.61
C VAL A 45 13.26 -0.58 1.69
N LEU A 46 13.56 0.15 2.77
CA LEU A 46 14.85 0.80 2.96
C LEU A 46 16.01 -0.19 3.19
N SER A 47 15.71 -1.44 3.55
CA SER A 47 16.73 -2.48 3.69
C SER A 47 17.16 -3.11 2.37
N LEU A 48 16.52 -2.75 1.25
CA LEU A 48 16.90 -3.24 -0.07
C LEU A 48 18.29 -2.71 -0.48
N PRO A 49 19.11 -3.53 -1.16
CA PRO A 49 20.47 -3.16 -1.53
C PRO A 49 20.53 -2.07 -2.62
N ARG A 50 19.41 -1.78 -3.28
CA ARG A 50 19.32 -0.81 -4.37
C ARG A 50 18.18 0.16 -4.12
N GLN A 51 18.46 1.44 -4.35
CA GLN A 51 17.44 2.49 -4.41
C GLN A 51 16.79 2.52 -5.80
N ARG A 52 15.68 3.25 -5.97
CA ARG A 52 14.96 3.41 -7.26
C ARG A 52 14.30 2.14 -7.79
N LEU A 53 13.97 1.22 -6.89
CA LEU A 53 13.12 0.06 -7.20
C LEU A 53 11.65 0.43 -7.09
N ALA A 54 10.81 -0.26 -7.85
CA ALA A 54 9.37 -0.25 -7.68
C ALA A 54 8.95 -1.43 -6.78
N VAL A 55 8.24 -1.14 -5.69
CA VAL A 55 7.75 -2.17 -4.77
C VAL A 55 6.26 -2.43 -4.97
N TYR A 56 5.89 -3.71 -4.99
CA TYR A 56 4.51 -4.15 -5.13
C TYR A 56 3.95 -4.52 -3.77
N LEU A 57 2.82 -3.92 -3.40
CA LEU A 57 2.23 -4.04 -2.08
C LEU A 57 0.83 -4.63 -2.15
N ASP A 58 0.53 -5.54 -1.22
CA ASP A 58 -0.84 -5.99 -0.97
C ASP A 58 -1.70 -4.87 -0.36
N ASN A 59 -3.02 -4.98 -0.53
CA ASN A 59 -4.00 -4.01 -0.06
C ASN A 59 -3.97 -3.72 1.45
N TYR A 60 -3.42 -4.63 2.24
CA TYR A 60 -3.23 -4.42 3.67
C TYR A 60 -2.15 -3.36 3.98
N PHE A 61 -1.18 -3.16 3.10
CA PHE A 61 -0.01 -2.32 3.32
C PHE A 61 -0.11 -0.93 2.67
N THR A 62 -1.00 -0.76 1.71
CA THR A 62 -1.12 0.49 0.94
C THR A 62 -1.73 1.65 1.72
N SER A 63 -1.19 2.85 1.55
CA SER A 63 -1.78 4.12 1.98
C SER A 63 -1.11 5.29 1.27
N ILE A 64 -1.83 6.41 1.12
CA ILE A 64 -1.28 7.62 0.46
C ILE A 64 -0.03 8.16 1.17
N PRO A 65 0.00 8.31 2.52
CA PRO A 65 1.20 8.81 3.21
C PRO A 65 2.41 7.89 3.05
N LEU A 66 2.19 6.57 3.02
CA LEU A 66 3.28 5.61 2.78
C LEU A 66 3.87 5.80 1.38
N PHE A 67 3.03 5.96 0.36
CA PHE A 67 3.49 6.14 -1.02
C PHE A 67 4.29 7.42 -1.19
N GLN A 68 3.86 8.51 -0.56
CA GLN A 68 4.63 9.75 -0.51
C GLN A 68 5.98 9.57 0.17
N GLU A 69 6.02 8.87 1.30
CA GLU A 69 7.27 8.62 2.03
C GLU A 69 8.24 7.75 1.21
N LEU A 70 7.75 6.66 0.62
CA LEU A 70 8.57 5.81 -0.24
C LEU A 70 9.11 6.59 -1.44
N ARG A 71 8.31 7.48 -2.03
CA ARG A 71 8.75 8.36 -3.11
C ARG A 71 9.85 9.32 -2.66
N LYS A 72 9.73 9.93 -1.46
CA LYS A 72 10.78 10.78 -0.87
C LYS A 72 12.07 9.99 -0.62
N CYS A 73 11.96 8.72 -0.25
CA CYS A 73 13.10 7.81 -0.12
C CYS A 73 13.66 7.31 -1.45
N GLY A 74 13.11 7.72 -2.59
CA GLY A 74 13.58 7.34 -3.92
C GLY A 74 13.08 5.97 -4.39
N TYR A 75 11.95 5.48 -3.88
CA TYR A 75 11.32 4.23 -4.32
C TYR A 75 9.99 4.50 -5.01
N GLY A 76 9.69 3.72 -6.05
CA GLY A 76 8.33 3.62 -6.60
C GLY A 76 7.51 2.63 -5.77
N ALA A 77 6.21 2.83 -5.70
CA ALA A 77 5.30 1.89 -5.05
C ALA A 77 4.05 1.73 -5.91
N VAL A 78 3.52 0.50 -5.95
CA VAL A 78 2.25 0.15 -6.61
C VAL A 78 1.53 -0.84 -5.73
N GLY A 79 0.22 -0.71 -5.57
CA GLY A 79 -0.55 -1.71 -4.87
C GLY A 79 -2.05 -1.51 -4.98
N THR A 80 -2.80 -2.60 -4.83
CA THR A 80 -4.25 -2.49 -4.67
C THR A 80 -4.56 -1.86 -3.32
N THR A 81 -5.73 -1.25 -3.14
CA THR A 81 -6.10 -0.66 -1.85
C THR A 81 -7.55 -0.95 -1.46
N ARG A 82 -7.82 -0.88 -0.16
CA ARG A 82 -9.18 -0.93 0.39
C ARG A 82 -9.70 0.49 0.59
N PRO A 83 -11.03 0.70 0.61
CA PRO A 83 -11.57 1.96 1.09
C PRO A 83 -11.06 2.28 2.49
N HIS A 84 -10.27 3.34 2.65
CA HIS A 84 -9.71 3.79 3.92
C HIS A 84 -9.91 5.30 4.09
N SER A 85 -9.84 5.82 5.32
CA SER A 85 -10.18 7.23 5.64
C SER A 85 -9.48 8.27 4.77
N GLN A 86 -8.21 8.05 4.43
CA GLN A 86 -7.41 8.96 3.60
C GLN A 86 -7.68 8.87 2.09
N LEU A 87 -8.38 7.83 1.59
CA LEU A 87 -8.73 7.73 0.17
C LEU A 87 -9.80 8.78 -0.17
N PRO A 88 -9.74 9.44 -1.34
CA PRO A 88 -10.73 10.44 -1.69
C PRO A 88 -12.15 9.88 -1.71
N THR A 89 -13.11 10.69 -1.24
CA THR A 89 -14.50 10.26 -1.03
C THR A 89 -15.16 9.71 -2.29
N ASN A 90 -14.86 10.27 -3.45
CA ASN A 90 -15.39 9.77 -4.73
C ASN A 90 -15.01 8.29 -4.98
N PHE A 91 -13.77 7.86 -4.69
CA PHE A 91 -13.36 6.46 -4.85
C PHE A 91 -14.05 5.51 -3.86
N LYS A 92 -14.27 5.97 -2.62
CA LYS A 92 -15.04 5.20 -1.62
C LYS A 92 -16.48 5.00 -2.06
N VAL A 93 -17.12 6.08 -2.51
CA VAL A 93 -18.51 6.07 -2.97
C VAL A 93 -18.67 5.20 -4.22
N LEU A 94 -17.74 5.29 -5.17
CA LEU A 94 -17.70 4.42 -6.34
C LEU A 94 -17.73 2.95 -5.92
N LYS A 95 -16.81 2.51 -5.06
CA LYS A 95 -16.71 1.11 -4.64
C LYS A 95 -17.87 0.61 -3.78
N THR A 96 -18.56 1.48 -3.05
CA THR A 96 -19.61 1.08 -2.11
C THR A 96 -21.03 1.20 -2.66
N ARG A 97 -21.31 2.28 -3.41
CA ARG A 97 -22.66 2.58 -3.91
C ARG A 97 -22.84 2.32 -5.41
N TYR A 98 -21.77 2.39 -6.18
CA TYR A 98 -21.82 2.36 -7.64
C TYR A 98 -21.00 1.21 -8.24
N ALA A 99 -20.72 0.16 -7.46
CA ALA A 99 -19.89 -0.98 -7.89
C ALA A 99 -20.39 -1.68 -9.16
N ASN A 100 -21.70 -1.60 -9.42
CA ASN A 100 -22.36 -2.22 -10.58
C ASN A 100 -22.88 -1.19 -11.60
N ALA A 101 -22.62 0.11 -11.38
CA ALA A 101 -23.15 1.18 -12.23
C ALA A 101 -22.19 1.58 -13.36
N LEU A 102 -20.92 1.18 -13.28
CA LEU A 102 -19.92 1.46 -14.29
C LEU A 102 -19.89 0.34 -15.34
N ALA A 103 -19.67 0.72 -16.61
CA ALA A 103 -19.40 -0.24 -17.66
C ALA A 103 -18.08 -0.97 -17.40
N TRP A 104 -18.00 -2.24 -17.79
CA TRP A 104 -16.76 -3.02 -17.72
C TRP A 104 -15.60 -2.28 -18.39
N ASN A 105 -14.41 -2.38 -17.81
CA ASN A 105 -13.17 -1.70 -18.21
C ASN A 105 -13.19 -0.16 -18.09
N THR A 106 -14.18 0.42 -17.42
CA THR A 106 -14.12 1.84 -17.05
C THR A 106 -12.95 2.09 -16.11
N LEU A 107 -12.08 3.04 -16.46
CA LEU A 107 -10.95 3.48 -15.64
C LEU A 107 -11.16 4.93 -15.20
N ILE A 108 -11.14 5.15 -13.88
CA ILE A 108 -11.22 6.48 -13.27
C ILE A 108 -9.95 6.68 -12.47
N ALA A 109 -9.23 7.76 -12.73
CA ALA A 109 -7.99 8.08 -12.02
C ALA A 109 -7.99 9.53 -11.53
N LYS A 110 -7.32 9.76 -10.40
CA LYS A 110 -7.11 11.09 -9.83
C LYS A 110 -5.79 11.10 -9.09
N VAL A 111 -4.97 12.10 -9.38
CA VAL A 111 -3.76 12.35 -8.58
C VAL A 111 -4.16 13.08 -7.31
N VAL A 112 -3.71 12.54 -6.18
CA VAL A 112 -3.93 13.10 -4.85
C VAL A 112 -2.57 13.14 -4.19
N GLU A 113 -2.09 14.35 -3.89
CA GLU A 113 -0.89 14.46 -3.06
C GLU A 113 0.34 13.75 -3.67
N ASN A 114 0.46 13.80 -5.00
CA ASN A 114 1.44 13.11 -5.85
C ASN A 114 1.34 11.57 -5.90
N THR A 115 0.24 11.00 -5.42
CA THR A 115 -0.10 9.57 -5.53
C THR A 115 -1.26 9.40 -6.52
N LEU A 116 -1.13 8.47 -7.47
CA LEU A 116 -2.17 8.20 -8.45
C LEU A 116 -3.21 7.25 -7.86
N CYS A 117 -4.37 7.77 -7.47
CA CYS A 117 -5.50 6.93 -7.07
C CYS A 117 -6.25 6.47 -8.31
N LEU A 118 -6.48 5.17 -8.46
CA LEU A 118 -7.25 4.61 -9.59
C LEU A 118 -8.36 3.66 -9.11
N ALA A 119 -9.48 3.71 -9.84
CA ALA A 119 -10.58 2.78 -9.78
C ALA A 119 -10.76 2.17 -11.17
N TRP A 120 -10.70 0.85 -11.24
CA TRP A 120 -10.92 0.10 -12.47
C TRP A 120 -12.12 -0.82 -12.28
N GLN A 121 -13.09 -0.72 -13.18
CA GLN A 121 -14.24 -1.60 -13.22
C GLN A 121 -13.87 -2.90 -13.94
N ASP A 122 -13.76 -3.98 -13.18
CA ASP A 122 -13.75 -5.34 -13.71
C ASP A 122 -15.10 -6.02 -13.38
N ASN A 123 -15.11 -7.27 -12.92
CA ASN A 123 -16.28 -7.90 -12.31
C ASN A 123 -16.73 -7.14 -11.04
N ASN A 124 -15.78 -6.52 -10.35
CA ASN A 124 -16.01 -5.60 -9.23
C ASN A 124 -15.01 -4.44 -9.32
N ILE A 125 -15.28 -3.34 -8.62
CA ILE A 125 -14.34 -2.21 -8.58
C ILE A 125 -13.05 -2.56 -7.83
N VAL A 126 -11.95 -2.54 -8.57
CA VAL A 126 -10.59 -2.61 -8.04
C VAL A 126 -10.10 -1.19 -7.79
N LEU A 127 -9.56 -0.96 -6.60
CA LEU A 127 -8.89 0.30 -6.26
C LEU A 127 -7.39 0.03 -6.18
N ALA A 128 -6.59 0.97 -6.65
CA ALA A 128 -5.13 0.93 -6.50
C ALA A 128 -4.55 2.34 -6.32
N LEU A 129 -3.31 2.37 -5.82
CA LEU A 129 -2.48 3.54 -5.57
C LEU A 129 -1.16 3.42 -6.35
#